data_AF-K6ZLP4-F1
#
_entry.id   AF-K6ZLP4-F1
#
_cell.length_a   1.000
_cell.length_b   1.000
_cell.length_c   1.000
_cell.angle_alpha   90.00
_cell.angle_beta   90.00
_cell.angle_gamma   90.00
#
_symmetry.space_group_name_H-M   'P 1'
#
loop_
_entity.id
_entity.type
_entity.pdbx_description
1 polymer ?
#
loop_
_entity_poly.entity_id
_entity_poly.type
_entity_poly.pdbx_seq_one_letter_code
_entity_poly.pdbx_strand_id
1 'polypeptide(L)' 'MQKNDRAFIGFVGLHIANTNLPGSPCVEIGWRLHRYRWAKGFATEAAEKALEYAFVQLQLTQLMSLPLS' A
#
# COMPACT_ATOMS: atom_id res chain seq x y z
N MET A 1 25.29 18.91 0.02
CA MET A 1 24.25 18.81 1.07
C MET A 1 22.89 18.99 0.44
N GLN A 2 21.96 18.05 0.63
CA GLN A 2 20.52 18.32 0.84
C GLN A 2 19.84 16.98 1.15
N LYS A 3 19.86 16.63 2.44
CA LYS A 3 19.24 15.43 3.01
C LYS A 3 18.06 15.90 3.87
N ASN A 4 17.05 16.53 3.26
CA ASN A 4 15.88 16.98 4.02
C ASN A 4 14.63 17.29 3.17
N ASP A 5 14.37 16.49 2.16
CA ASP A 5 13.14 16.66 1.38
C ASP A 5 12.03 15.83 2.04
N ARG A 6 11.48 16.32 3.18
CA ARG A 6 10.29 15.76 3.87
C ARG A 6 9.00 15.97 3.06
N ALA A 7 9.11 16.09 1.75
CA ALA A 7 7.97 16.26 0.87
C ALA A 7 7.09 15.02 0.93
N PHE A 8 5.78 15.22 1.09
CA PHE A 8 4.82 14.13 0.93
C PHE A 8 4.81 13.68 -0.53
N ILE A 9 5.22 12.44 -0.77
CA ILE A 9 5.35 11.89 -2.13
C ILE A 9 4.24 10.89 -2.49
N GLY A 10 3.25 10.72 -1.61
CA GLY A 10 2.14 9.77 -1.81
C GLY A 10 1.98 8.80 -0.65
N PHE A 11 1.25 7.72 -0.89
CA PHE A 11 0.90 6.73 0.12
C PHE A 11 1.01 5.29 -0.42
N VAL A 12 1.22 4.37 0.51
CA VAL A 12 1.02 2.92 0.36
C VAL A 12 0.32 2.45 1.64
N GLY A 13 -0.74 1.68 1.53
CA GLY A 13 -1.49 1.29 2.72
C GLY A 13 -2.59 0.26 2.47
N LEU A 14 -3.22 -0.13 3.58
CA LEU A 14 -4.27 -1.14 3.63
C LEU A 14 -5.65 -0.47 3.75
N HIS A 15 -6.62 -1.00 3.03
CA HIS A 15 -8.02 -0.54 3.07
C HIS A 15 -8.94 -1.75 3.26
N ILE A 16 -9.86 -1.68 4.21
CA ILE A 16 -10.91 -2.69 4.36
C ILE A 16 -12.01 -2.35 3.37
N ALA A 17 -12.10 -3.09 2.29
CA ALA A 17 -13.18 -2.93 1.32
C ALA A 17 -14.47 -3.49 1.92
N ASN A 18 -15.44 -2.62 2.18
CA ASN A 18 -16.76 -2.99 2.71
C ASN A 18 -17.79 -3.22 1.61
N THR A 19 -17.32 -3.62 0.43
CA THR A 19 -18.17 -3.84 -0.74
C THR A 19 -18.84 -5.21 -0.65
N ASN A 20 -20.05 -5.38 -1.17
CA ASN A 20 -20.72 -6.69 -1.34
C ASN A 20 -20.01 -7.59 -2.38
N LEU A 21 -18.68 -7.68 -2.33
CA LEU A 21 -17.87 -8.55 -3.16
C LEU A 21 -17.79 -9.94 -2.53
N PRO A 22 -17.79 -11.02 -3.33
CA PRO A 22 -17.51 -12.36 -2.83
C PRO A 22 -16.19 -12.38 -2.06
N GLY A 23 -16.22 -12.84 -0.80
CA GLY A 23 -15.04 -12.89 0.08
C GLY A 23 -14.83 -11.65 0.97
N SER A 24 -15.86 -10.82 1.17
CA SER A 24 -15.82 -9.67 2.09
C SER A 24 -16.14 -10.07 3.54
N PRO A 25 -15.60 -9.38 4.56
CA PRO A 25 -14.72 -8.21 4.46
C PRO A 25 -13.32 -8.61 3.98
N CYS A 26 -12.81 -7.90 2.97
CA CYS A 26 -11.48 -8.15 2.44
C CYS A 26 -10.58 -6.93 2.64
N VAL A 27 -9.30 -7.20 2.85
CA VAL A 27 -8.27 -6.17 2.98
C VAL A 27 -7.57 -6.02 1.65
N GLU A 28 -7.55 -4.80 1.14
CA GLU A 28 -6.89 -4.38 -0.08
C GLU A 28 -5.59 -3.63 0.25
N ILE A 29 -4.52 -3.86 -0.53
CA ILE A 29 -3.35 -2.99 -0.58
C ILE A 29 -3.40 -2.09 -1.81
N GLY A 30 -3.14 -0.80 -1.61
CA GLY A 30 -3.07 0.19 -2.68
C GLY A 30 -1.96 1.21 -2.46
N TRP A 31 -1.51 1.82 -3.55
CA TRP A 31 -0.51 2.89 -3.53
C TRP A 31 -0.78 3.95 -4.59
N ARG A 32 -0.40 5.19 -4.27
CA ARG A 32 -0.29 6.29 -5.22
C ARG A 32 0.93 7.11 -4.86
N LEU A 33 1.91 7.18 -5.76
CA LEU A 33 3.12 7.99 -5.59
C LEU A 33 3.21 9.09 -6.65
N HIS A 34 3.77 10.22 -6.27
CA HIS A 34 4.05 11.34 -7.15
C HIS A 34 5.02 10.91 -8.26
N ARG A 35 4.66 11.16 -9.53
CA ARG A 35 5.37 10.68 -10.72
C ARG A 35 6.87 10.97 -10.74
N TYR A 36 7.28 12.14 -10.23
CA TYR A 36 8.68 12.57 -10.18
C TYR A 36 9.56 11.75 -9.22
N ARG A 37 8.95 10.84 -8.45
CA ARG A 37 9.63 9.96 -7.49
C ARG A 37 9.54 8.48 -7.89
N TRP A 38 8.97 8.19 -9.06
CA TRP A 38 8.93 6.83 -9.61
C TRP A 38 10.35 6.33 -9.93
N ALA A 39 10.48 5.01 -10.12
CA ALA A 39 11.76 4.32 -10.39
C ALA A 39 12.84 4.44 -9.31
N LYS A 40 12.47 4.87 -8.08
CA LYS A 40 13.38 4.96 -6.93
C LYS A 40 13.16 3.86 -5.88
N GLY A 41 12.32 2.88 -6.15
CA GLY A 41 12.03 1.76 -5.23
C GLY A 41 11.07 2.08 -4.08
N PHE A 42 10.68 3.34 -3.86
CA PHE A 42 9.82 3.74 -2.74
C PHE A 42 8.47 3.01 -2.69
N ALA A 43 7.85 2.72 -3.84
CA ALA A 43 6.59 1.97 -3.86
C ALA A 43 6.79 0.54 -3.35
N THR A 44 7.86 -0.11 -3.80
CA THR A 44 8.19 -1.49 -3.43
C THR A 44 8.53 -1.58 -1.95
N GLU A 45 9.42 -0.73 -1.45
CA GLU A 45 9.83 -0.73 -0.04
C GLU A 45 8.62 -0.48 0.89
N ALA A 46 7.78 0.50 0.55
CA ALA A 46 6.59 0.79 1.34
C ALA A 46 5.52 -0.33 1.24
N ALA A 47 5.39 -0.97 0.08
CA ALA A 47 4.49 -2.11 -0.09
C ALA A 47 4.97 -3.33 0.69
N GLU A 48 6.26 -3.65 0.70
CA GLU A 48 6.84 -4.72 1.52
C GLU A 48 6.55 -4.51 3.00
N LYS A 49 6.69 -3.28 3.50
CA LYS A 49 6.35 -2.96 4.90
C LYS A 49 4.86 -3.07 5.19
N ALA A 50 4.00 -2.67 4.25
CA ALA A 50 2.56 -2.85 4.38
C ALA A 50 2.16 -4.33 4.38
N LEU A 51 2.81 -5.17 3.57
CA LEU A 51 2.61 -6.63 3.54
C LEU A 51 3.10 -7.29 4.84
N GLU A 52 4.30 -6.92 5.32
CA GLU A 52 4.81 -7.39 6.61
C GLU A 52 3.81 -7.07 7.72
N TYR A 53 3.31 -5.83 7.78
CA TYR A 53 2.30 -5.44 8.75
C TYR A 53 1.00 -6.26 8.61
N ALA A 54 0.51 -6.46 7.39
CA ALA A 54 -0.69 -7.24 7.11
C ALA A 54 -0.60 -8.69 7.61
N PHE A 55 0.50 -9.38 7.32
CA PHE A 55 0.64 -10.80 7.64
C PHE A 55 1.18 -11.04 9.06
N VAL A 56 2.08 -10.19 9.55
CA VAL A 56 2.72 -10.38 10.86
C VAL A 56 1.92 -9.73 11.97
N GLN A 57 1.42 -8.51 11.80
CA GLN A 57 0.74 -7.79 12.87
C GLN A 57 -0.77 -8.02 12.83
N LEU A 58 -1.37 -7.93 11.65
CA LEU A 58 -2.82 -8.13 11.49
C LEU A 58 -3.21 -9.61 11.32
N GLN A 59 -2.23 -10.51 11.14
CA GLN A 59 -2.45 -11.95 10.97
C GLN A 59 -3.46 -12.27 9.85
N LEU A 60 -3.48 -11.45 8.79
CA LEU A 60 -4.37 -11.68 7.65
C LEU A 60 -3.94 -12.94 6.93
N THR A 61 -4.89 -13.76 6.49
CA THR A 61 -4.60 -14.96 5.68
C THR A 61 -4.55 -14.66 4.19
N GLN A 62 -5.18 -13.56 3.77
CA GLN A 62 -5.26 -13.13 2.39
C GLN A 62 -5.31 -11.61 2.29
N LEU A 63 -4.73 -11.09 1.22
CA LEU A 63 -4.73 -9.69 0.88
C LEU A 63 -4.89 -9.55 -0.64
N MET A 64 -5.66 -8.55 -1.08
CA MET A 64 -5.94 -8.33 -2.51
C MET A 64 -5.40 -6.97 -2.98
N SER A 65 -5.16 -6.83 -4.28
CA SER A 65 -4.91 -5.53 -4.91
C SER A 65 -5.93 -5.36 -6.02
N LEU A 66 -6.72 -4.30 -5.96
CA LEU A 66 -7.71 -4.03 -6.99
C LEU A 66 -7.18 -2.93 -7.92
N PRO A 67 -7.28 -3.12 -9.24
CA PRO A 67 -6.99 -2.03 -10.15
C PRO A 67 -8.02 -0.92 -9.92
N LEU A 68 -7.52 0.30 -9.73
CA LEU A 68 -8.35 1.50 -9.78
C LEU A 68 -8.71 1.77 -11.25
N SER A 69 -9.79 1.16 -11.72
CA SER A 69 -10.42 1.46 -13.02
C SER A 69 -11.21 2.76 -12.98
#